data_AF-A0A533WL23-F1
#
_entry.id   AF-A0A533WL23-F1
#
_cell.length_a   1.000
_cell.length_b   1.000
_cell.length_c   1.000
_cell.angle_alpha   90.00
_cell.angle_beta   90.00
_cell.angle_gamma   90.00
#
_symmetry.space_group_name_H-M   'P 1'
#
loop_
_entity.id
_entity.type
_entity.pdbx_description
1 polymer ?
#
loop_
_entity_poly.entity_id
_entity_poly.type
_entity_poly.pdbx_seq_one_letter_code
_entity_poly.pdbx_strand_id
1 'polypeptide(L)'
;MKVIIISHESDLDGLYSAAIGLLRYPQATTIFLGYGAENFQKLGNFVDAATRYSLERGLIIIADLGLNDDLIETCKQIFSEAVRNGWKILWVDHHPWSQQAIDALKPLVEIVLDTSGSKCAADLMYENLLPGNKLANSLA
;
A
#
# COMPACT_ATOMS: atom_id res chain seq x y z
N MET A 1 -0.23 -0.02 17.86
CA MET A 1 -0.46 0.60 16.54
C MET A 1 -1.04 -0.46 15.63
N LYS A 2 -2.23 -0.22 15.07
CA LYS A 2 -2.82 -1.12 14.07
C LYS A 2 -2.10 -0.98 12.75
N VAL A 3 -1.90 -2.10 12.05
CA VAL A 3 -1.29 -2.11 10.73
C VAL A 3 -2.19 -2.95 9.83
N ILE A 4 -2.42 -2.44 8.62
CA ILE A 4 -3.09 -3.17 7.55
C ILE A 4 -2.14 -3.20 6.37
N ILE A 5 -1.93 -4.38 5.80
CA ILE A 5 -1.16 -4.60 4.59
C ILE A 5 -2.14 -5.06 3.52
N ILE A 6 -2.22 -4.30 2.43
CA ILE A 6 -3.04 -4.61 1.27
C ILE A 6 -2.07 -4.82 0.11
N SER A 7 -2.03 -6.02 -0.47
CA SER A 7 -1.09 -6.31 -1.56
C SER A 7 -1.73 -7.08 -2.70
N HIS A 8 -1.04 -7.15 -3.85
CA HIS A 8 -1.53 -7.86 -5.01
C HIS A 8 -1.71 -9.36 -4.74
N GLU A 9 -2.79 -9.93 -5.28
CA GLU A 9 -3.21 -11.30 -4.97
C GLU A 9 -2.62 -12.40 -5.85
N SER A 10 -2.09 -12.07 -7.04
CA SER A 10 -1.97 -13.06 -8.12
C SER A 10 -0.55 -13.48 -8.50
N ASP A 11 0.49 -12.82 -7.98
CA ASP A 11 1.88 -13.12 -8.32
C ASP A 11 2.80 -13.11 -7.09
N LEU A 12 4.08 -13.46 -7.34
CA LEU A 12 5.08 -13.53 -6.28
C LEU A 12 5.46 -12.15 -5.75
N ASP A 13 5.34 -11.08 -6.54
CA ASP A 13 5.75 -9.75 -6.11
C ASP A 13 4.81 -9.23 -5.02
N GLY A 14 3.50 -9.34 -5.23
CA GLY A 14 2.50 -9.02 -4.20
C GLY A 14 2.62 -9.92 -2.95
N LEU A 15 2.79 -11.23 -3.13
CA LEU A 15 2.92 -12.15 -2.00
C LEU A 15 4.19 -11.89 -1.17
N TYR A 16 5.33 -11.63 -1.81
CA TYR A 16 6.58 -11.32 -1.14
C TYR A 16 6.57 -9.93 -0.51
N SER A 17 5.96 -8.95 -1.16
CA SER A 17 5.70 -7.63 -0.57
C SER A 17 4.92 -7.75 0.74
N ALA A 18 3.83 -8.52 0.76
CA ALA A 18 3.06 -8.77 1.98
C ALA A 18 3.88 -9.51 3.04
N ALA A 19 4.66 -10.52 2.65
CA ALA A 19 5.53 -11.26 3.57
C ALA A 19 6.60 -10.37 4.21
N ILE A 20 7.27 -9.51 3.44
CA ILE A 20 8.24 -8.52 3.93
C ILE A 20 7.55 -7.56 4.90
N GLY A 21 6.37 -7.04 4.55
CA GLY A 21 5.57 -6.21 5.44
C GLY A 21 5.23 -6.92 6.76
N LEU A 22 4.88 -8.21 6.72
CA LEU A 22 4.60 -9.03 7.90
C LEU A 22 5.84 -9.32 8.75
N LEU A 23 7.03 -9.42 8.17
CA LEU A 23 8.28 -9.51 8.94
C LEU A 23 8.50 -8.24 9.79
N ARG A 24 8.08 -7.08 9.28
CA ARG A 24 8.17 -5.80 10.01
C ARG A 24 7.03 -5.63 11.02
N TYR A 25 5.83 -6.04 10.63
CA TYR A 25 4.59 -5.89 11.40
C TYR A 25 3.84 -7.23 11.49
N PRO A 26 4.30 -8.18 12.34
CA PRO A 26 3.75 -9.53 12.41
C PRO A 26 2.26 -9.60 12.80
N GLN A 27 1.74 -8.54 13.42
CA GLN A 27 0.36 -8.40 13.84
C GLN A 27 -0.57 -7.79 12.78
N ALA A 28 -0.06 -7.46 11.60
CA ALA A 28 -0.84 -6.74 10.59
C ALA A 28 -2.00 -7.57 10.05
N THR A 29 -3.17 -6.95 9.91
CA THR A 29 -4.23 -7.51 9.08
C THR A 29 -3.76 -7.50 7.64
N THR A 30 -3.76 -8.65 6.97
CA THR A 30 -3.27 -8.78 5.60
C THR A 30 -4.43 -9.08 4.66
N ILE A 31 -4.52 -8.33 3.58
CA ILE A 31 -5.59 -8.40 2.58
C ILE A 31 -4.92 -8.51 1.21
N PHE A 32 -5.40 -9.41 0.38
CA PHE A 32 -4.96 -9.56 -1.00
C PHE A 32 -6.07 -9.10 -1.94
N LEU A 33 -5.73 -8.28 -2.93
CA LEU A 33 -6.66 -7.75 -3.92
C LEU A 33 -6.06 -7.77 -5.33
N GLY A 34 -6.93 -7.87 -6.34
CA GLY A 34 -6.56 -7.67 -7.73
C GLY A 34 -6.56 -6.19 -8.16
N TYR A 35 -6.42 -5.96 -9.46
CA TYR A 35 -6.51 -4.62 -10.07
C TYR A 35 -7.95 -4.21 -10.39
N GLY A 36 -8.12 -2.95 -10.78
CA GLY A 36 -9.37 -2.42 -11.33
C GLY A 36 -10.34 -1.87 -10.28
N ALA A 37 -11.34 -1.14 -10.77
CA ALA A 37 -12.23 -0.32 -9.95
C ALA A 37 -12.93 -1.11 -8.82
N GLU A 38 -13.35 -2.34 -9.08
CA GLU A 38 -14.01 -3.18 -8.07
C GLU A 38 -13.08 -3.47 -6.89
N ASN A 39 -11.81 -3.80 -7.16
CA ASN A 39 -10.84 -4.08 -6.11
C ASN A 39 -10.44 -2.82 -5.35
N PHE A 40 -10.36 -1.66 -6.02
CA PHE A 40 -10.14 -0.38 -5.34
C PHE A 40 -11.32 0.05 -4.47
N GLN A 41 -12.56 -0.31 -4.85
CA GLN A 41 -13.71 -0.14 -3.98
C GLN A 41 -13.62 -1.05 -2.74
N LYS A 42 -13.19 -2.30 -2.90
CA LYS A 42 -12.93 -3.22 -1.77
C LYS A 42 -11.84 -2.68 -0.85
N LEU A 43 -10.74 -2.17 -1.41
CA LEU A 43 -9.67 -1.47 -0.67
C LEU A 43 -10.27 -0.36 0.19
N GLY A 44 -11.11 0.49 -0.41
CA GLY A 44 -11.82 1.55 0.31
C GLY A 44 -12.66 1.05 1.47
N ASN A 45 -13.41 -0.03 1.26
CA ASN A 45 -14.24 -0.63 2.30
C ASN A 45 -13.40 -1.17 3.48
N PHE A 46 -12.24 -1.78 3.21
CA PHE A 46 -11.34 -2.25 4.26
C PHE A 46 -10.68 -1.10 5.02
N VAL A 47 -10.23 -0.07 4.32
CA VAL A 47 -9.67 1.14 4.93
C VAL A 47 -10.71 1.85 5.80
N ASP A 48 -11.93 2.02 5.30
CA ASP A 48 -13.02 2.63 6.04
C ASP A 48 -13.38 1.81 7.29
N ALA A 49 -13.56 0.50 7.15
CA ALA A 49 -13.86 -0.38 8.28
C ALA A 49 -12.78 -0.33 9.38
N ALA A 50 -11.51 -0.17 8.98
CA ALA A 50 -10.40 -0.05 9.91
C ALA A 50 -10.32 1.30 10.61
N THR A 51 -10.70 2.38 9.93
CA THR A 51 -10.43 3.75 10.37
C THR A 51 -11.65 4.46 10.98
N ARG A 52 -12.88 4.18 10.51
CA ARG A 52 -14.09 4.98 10.80
C ARG A 52 -14.45 5.08 12.28
N TYR A 53 -14.29 4.00 13.03
CA TYR A 53 -14.67 3.94 14.46
C TYR A 53 -13.48 3.64 15.38
N SER A 54 -12.27 3.62 14.83
CA SER A 54 -11.07 3.33 15.60
C SER A 54 -10.58 4.60 16.28
N LEU A 55 -10.60 4.61 17.63
CA LEU A 55 -9.88 5.64 18.41
C LEU A 55 -8.36 5.48 18.31
N GLU A 56 -7.90 4.33 17.79
CA GLU A 56 -6.48 4.04 17.58
C GLU A 56 -5.99 4.54 16.21
N ARG A 57 -4.84 5.21 16.23
CA ARG A 57 -4.05 5.52 15.04
C ARG A 57 -3.39 4.26 14.49
N GLY A 58 -3.18 4.22 13.18
CA GLY A 58 -2.57 3.08 12.51
C GLY A 58 -1.82 3.44 11.24
N LEU A 59 -1.33 2.39 10.59
CA LEU A 59 -0.62 2.44 9.32
C LEU A 59 -1.33 1.55 8.31
N ILE A 60 -1.64 2.09 7.14
CA ILE A 60 -2.05 1.34 5.96
C ILE A 60 -0.84 1.24 5.05
N ILE A 61 -0.48 0.02 4.66
CA ILE A 61 0.56 -0.26 3.67
C ILE A 61 -0.15 -0.87 2.46
N ILE A 62 0.00 -0.25 1.30
CA ILE A 62 -0.50 -0.74 0.02
C ILE A 62 0.72 -1.11 -0.81
N ALA A 63 0.76 -2.33 -1.35
CA ALA A 63 1.91 -2.82 -2.10
C ALA A 63 1.49 -3.48 -3.41
N ASP A 64 2.21 -3.18 -4.49
CA ASP A 64 2.04 -3.81 -5.81
C ASP A 64 0.64 -3.59 -6.42
N LEU A 65 0.06 -2.41 -6.21
CA LEU A 65 -1.26 -2.07 -6.75
C LEU A 65 -1.18 -0.75 -7.49
N GLY A 66 -1.07 -0.82 -8.83
CA GLY A 66 -1.07 0.31 -9.74
C GLY A 66 -2.32 1.19 -9.66
N LEU A 67 -2.11 2.51 -9.65
CA LEU A 67 -3.19 3.49 -9.68
C LEU A 67 -3.41 4.05 -11.09
N ASN A 68 -4.60 3.80 -11.63
CA ASN A 68 -5.07 4.44 -12.86
C ASN A 68 -5.75 5.78 -12.58
N ASP A 69 -5.72 6.68 -13.57
CA ASP A 69 -6.23 8.05 -13.42
C ASP A 69 -7.73 8.14 -13.11
N ASP A 70 -8.52 7.17 -13.60
CA ASP A 70 -9.96 7.08 -13.34
C ASP A 70 -10.30 6.75 -11.88
N LEU A 71 -9.33 6.25 -11.11
CA LEU A 71 -9.48 5.86 -9.70
C LEU A 71 -8.90 6.89 -8.72
N ILE A 72 -8.31 7.99 -9.21
CA ILE A 72 -7.68 9.03 -8.38
C ILE A 72 -8.68 9.61 -7.36
N GLU A 73 -9.86 10.03 -7.81
CA GLU A 73 -10.84 10.67 -6.92
C GLU A 73 -11.39 9.69 -5.87
N THR A 74 -11.61 8.43 -6.25
CA THR A 74 -11.97 7.36 -5.31
C THR A 74 -10.91 7.21 -4.22
N CYS A 75 -9.63 7.11 -4.60
CA CYS A 75 -8.53 6.97 -3.64
C CYS A 75 -8.40 8.22 -2.74
N LYS A 76 -8.51 9.43 -3.30
CA LYS A 76 -8.48 10.68 -2.52
C LYS A 76 -9.56 10.71 -1.46
N GLN A 77 -10.79 10.33 -1.82
CA GLN A 77 -11.90 10.29 -0.87
C GLN A 77 -11.57 9.33 0.28
N ILE A 78 -11.25 8.07 -0.03
CA ILE A 78 -10.92 7.03 0.96
C ILE A 78 -9.78 7.51 1.89
N PHE A 79 -8.69 8.01 1.31
CA PHE A 79 -7.48 8.34 2.07
C PHE A 79 -7.59 9.63 2.87
N SER A 80 -8.32 10.63 2.37
CA SER A 80 -8.57 11.85 3.14
C SER A 80 -9.31 11.57 4.44
N GLU A 81 -10.25 10.62 4.43
CA GLU A 81 -10.97 10.19 5.62
C GLU A 81 -10.07 9.43 6.59
N ALA A 82 -9.27 8.48 6.10
CA ALA A 82 -8.32 7.72 6.90
C ALA A 82 -7.28 8.64 7.57
N VAL A 83 -6.69 9.57 6.82
CA VAL A 83 -5.71 10.54 7.34
C VAL A 83 -6.33 11.46 8.39
N ARG A 84 -7.56 11.95 8.15
CA ARG A 84 -8.30 12.75 9.14
C ARG A 84 -8.57 11.98 10.44
N ASN A 85 -8.75 10.67 10.34
CA ASN A 85 -8.90 9.77 11.49
C ASN A 85 -7.54 9.40 12.13
N GLY A 86 -6.43 10.02 11.70
CA GLY A 86 -5.10 9.90 12.30
C GLY A 86 -4.30 8.69 11.81
N TRP A 87 -4.69 8.08 10.69
CA TRP A 87 -3.93 7.00 10.06
C TRP A 87 -2.88 7.54 9.10
N LYS A 88 -1.77 6.82 8.98
CA LYS A 88 -0.75 7.04 7.95
C LYS A 88 -0.95 6.04 6.82
N ILE A 89 -0.53 6.42 5.62
CA ILE A 89 -0.64 5.58 4.43
C ILE A 89 0.72 5.57 3.74
N LEU A 90 1.25 4.38 3.52
CA LEU A 90 2.42 4.10 2.70
C LEU A 90 1.95 3.31 1.49
N TRP A 91 2.24 3.77 0.28
CA TRP A 91 1.94 3.05 -0.95
C TRP A 91 3.24 2.79 -1.70
N VAL A 92 3.60 1.51 -1.80
CA VAL A 92 4.83 1.01 -2.41
C VAL A 92 4.47 0.32 -3.71
N ASP A 93 4.98 0.79 -4.83
CA ASP A 93 4.61 0.26 -6.13
C ASP A 93 5.72 0.48 -7.17
N HIS A 94 5.60 -0.19 -8.30
CA HIS A 94 6.53 -0.06 -9.44
C HIS A 94 5.79 0.09 -10.79
N HIS A 95 4.46 0.02 -10.79
CA HIS A 95 3.65 0.27 -11.97
C HIS A 95 3.77 1.74 -12.45
N PRO A 96 3.58 1.99 -13.75
CA PRO A 96 3.60 3.35 -14.27
C PRO A 96 2.38 4.14 -13.78
N TRP A 97 2.61 5.11 -12.89
CA TRP A 97 1.60 6.09 -12.49
C TRP A 97 1.74 7.36 -13.32
N SER A 98 0.63 8.03 -13.60
CA SER A 98 0.69 9.37 -14.17
C SER A 98 1.21 10.38 -13.14
N GLN A 99 1.79 11.49 -13.61
CA GLN A 99 2.16 12.59 -12.72
C GLN A 99 0.93 13.18 -12.00
N GLN A 100 -0.24 13.14 -12.65
CA GLN A 100 -1.51 13.57 -12.06
C GLN A 100 -1.86 12.71 -10.84
N ALA A 101 -1.73 11.39 -10.93
CA ALA A 101 -2.00 10.47 -9.84
C ALA A 101 -1.04 10.72 -8.66
N ILE A 102 0.25 10.89 -8.94
CA ILE A 102 1.28 11.19 -7.93
C ILE A 102 0.97 12.50 -7.22
N ASP A 103 0.76 13.58 -7.96
CA ASP A 103 0.51 14.92 -7.39
C ASP A 103 -0.79 14.96 -6.57
N ALA A 104 -1.81 14.22 -7.02
CA ALA A 104 -3.09 14.14 -6.35
C ALA A 104 -3.03 13.41 -5.01
N LEU A 105 -2.21 12.36 -4.88
CA LEU A 105 -2.15 11.53 -3.68
C LEU A 105 -0.99 11.84 -2.73
N LYS A 106 0.11 12.44 -3.21
CA LYS A 106 1.27 12.81 -2.38
C LYS A 106 0.93 13.64 -1.12
N PRO A 107 -0.11 14.49 -1.07
CA PRO A 107 -0.50 15.17 0.17
C PRO A 107 -1.10 14.26 1.25
N LEU A 108 -1.59 13.07 0.86
CA LEU A 108 -2.31 12.13 1.73
C LEU A 108 -1.51 10.85 2.00
N VAL A 109 -0.61 10.49 1.09
CA VAL A 109 0.07 9.19 1.04
C VAL A 109 1.57 9.40 0.91
N GLU A 110 2.35 8.65 1.69
CA GLU A 110 3.77 8.46 1.43
C GLU A 110 3.92 7.49 0.27
N ILE A 111 4.34 8.01 -0.90
CA ILE A 111 4.47 7.23 -2.13
C ILE A 111 5.93 6.81 -2.29
N VAL A 112 6.15 5.50 -2.41
CA VAL A 112 7.41 4.89 -2.81
C VAL A 112 7.17 4.23 -4.16
N LEU A 113 7.73 4.83 -5.21
CA LEU A 113 7.48 4.41 -6.59
C LEU A 113 8.81 4.24 -7.32
N ASP A 114 9.07 3.06 -7.89
CA ASP A 114 10.12 2.93 -8.90
C ASP A 114 9.58 3.34 -10.27
N THR A 115 10.15 4.40 -10.84
CA THR A 115 9.83 4.86 -12.19
C THR A 115 10.85 4.42 -13.23
N SER A 116 11.93 3.76 -12.80
CA SER A 116 13.00 3.28 -13.69
C SER A 116 12.68 1.93 -14.32
N GLY A 117 11.77 1.15 -13.72
CA GLY A 117 11.45 -0.22 -14.12
C GLY A 117 12.55 -1.23 -13.74
N SER A 118 13.41 -0.88 -12.80
CA SER A 118 14.53 -1.72 -12.36
C SER A 118 14.25 -2.49 -11.08
N LYS A 119 13.18 -2.15 -10.37
CA LYS A 119 12.80 -2.77 -9.10
C LYS A 119 11.34 -3.21 -9.12
N CYS A 120 11.06 -4.33 -8.46
CA CYS A 120 9.70 -4.78 -8.18
C CYS A 120 9.17 -4.15 -6.88
N ALA A 121 7.91 -4.38 -6.52
CA ALA A 121 7.36 -3.87 -5.28
C ALA A 121 8.04 -4.49 -4.04
N ALA A 122 8.43 -5.78 -4.10
CA ALA A 122 9.10 -6.48 -3.02
C ALA A 122 10.50 -5.89 -2.74
N ASP A 123 11.26 -5.52 -3.78
CA ASP A 123 12.52 -4.77 -3.66
C ASP A 123 12.31 -3.49 -2.84
N LEU A 124 11.32 -2.70 -3.25
CA LEU A 124 11.02 -1.42 -2.62
C LEU A 124 10.52 -1.61 -1.17
N MET A 125 9.71 -2.64 -0.92
CA MET A 125 9.26 -3.00 0.43
C MET A 125 10.44 -3.36 1.33
N TYR A 126 11.41 -4.13 0.84
CA TYR A 126 12.62 -4.48 1.58
C TYR A 126 13.46 -3.24 1.90
N GLU A 127 13.76 -2.42 0.89
CA GLU A 127 14.60 -1.24 1.04
C GLU A 127 14.02 -0.21 2.02
N ASN A 128 12.69 -0.06 2.02
CA ASN A 128 12.01 0.94 2.85
C ASN A 128 11.69 0.44 4.26
N LEU A 129 11.38 -0.84 4.45
CA LEU A 129 10.91 -1.35 5.74
C LEU A 129 11.96 -2.12 6.53
N LEU A 130 12.84 -2.87 5.86
CA LEU A 130 13.72 -3.85 6.50
C LEU A 130 15.13 -3.92 5.86
N PRO A 131 15.80 -2.80 5.53
CA PRO A 131 17.12 -2.86 4.91
C PRO A 131 18.12 -3.63 5.79
N GLY A 132 18.84 -4.59 5.19
CA GLY A 132 19.80 -5.46 5.87
C GLY A 132 19.20 -6.71 6.54
N ASN A 133 17.88 -6.89 6.55
CA ASN A 133 17.27 -8.13 7.01
C ASN A 133 17.48 -9.25 5.98
N LYS A 134 18.18 -10.32 6.38
CA LYS A 134 18.54 -11.43 5.49
C LYS A 134 17.34 -12.17 4.89
N LEU A 135 16.28 -12.35 5.67
CA LEU A 135 15.09 -13.07 5.19
C LEU A 135 14.31 -12.19 4.22
N ALA A 136 14.09 -10.92 4.56
CA ALA A 136 13.44 -9.97 3.65
C ALA A 136 14.23 -9.81 2.33
N ASN A 137 15.56 -9.74 2.40
CA ASN A 137 16.43 -9.69 1.21
C ASN A 137 16.40 -10.97 0.36
N SER A 138 15.90 -12.10 0.88
CA SER A 138 15.72 -13.32 0.07
C SER A 138 14.37 -13.37 -0.64
N LEU A 139 13.47 -12.43 -0.32
CA LEU A 139 12.15 -12.27 -0.92
C LEU A 139 12.09 -11.08 -1.90
N ALA A 140 13.10 -10.21 -1.87
CA ALA A 140 13.33 -9.09 -2.78
C ALA A 140 14.32 -9.53 -3.87
#